data_AF-A0A9P5WWU7-F1
#
_entry.id   AF-A0A9P5WWU7-F1
#
_cell.length_a   1.000
_cell.length_b   1.000
_cell.length_c   1.000
_cell.angle_alpha   90.00
_cell.angle_beta   90.00
_cell.angle_gamma   90.00
#
_symmetry.space_group_name_H-M   'P 1'
#
loop_
_entity.id
_entity.type
_entity.pdbx_description
1 polymer ?
#
loop_
_entity_poly.entity_id
_entity_poly.type
_entity_poly.pdbx_seq_one_letter_code
_entity_poly.pdbx_strand_id
1 'polypeptide(L)'
;AYLILTLRCTRVIEHENEPQKWPATQHLKSKLNNIINMRLKMDCLHANAKKYGAKAISRAKVIQTWSGTLHDEGSMPPDWPQNPGVLVGIRIETPSHHRGEG
;
A
#
# COMPACT_ATOMS: atom_id res chain seq x y z
N ALA A 1 10.14 9.71 5.30
CA ALA A 1 10.08 8.41 6.00
C ALA A 1 9.29 8.50 7.30
N TYR A 2 7.95 8.55 7.23
CA TYR A 2 7.08 8.71 8.41
C TYR A 2 6.92 7.40 9.20
N LEU A 3 6.63 6.29 8.52
CA LEU A 3 6.35 5.01 9.19
C LEU A 3 7.54 4.50 10.02
N ILE A 4 8.76 4.57 9.48
CA ILE A 4 9.98 4.17 10.20
C ILE A 4 10.14 5.00 11.48
N LEU A 5 9.88 6.30 11.39
CA LEU A 5 9.96 7.20 12.54
C LEU A 5 8.90 6.84 13.59
N THR A 6 7.64 6.64 13.17
CA THR A 6 6.55 6.21 14.05
C THR A 6 6.89 4.89 14.74
N LEU A 7 7.44 3.91 14.02
CA LEU A 7 7.82 2.62 14.60
C LEU A 7 8.94 2.74 15.64
N ARG A 8 9.91 3.64 15.41
CA ARG A 8 10.95 3.91 16.41
C ARG A 8 10.37 4.59 17.65
N CYS A 9 9.47 5.56 17.47
CA CYS A 9 8.80 6.22 18.58
C CYS A 9 7.95 5.25 19.40
N THR A 10 7.10 4.43 18.78
CA THR A 10 6.32 3.40 19.49
C THR A 10 7.23 2.41 20.22
N ARG A 11 8.33 1.96 19.58
CA ARG A 11 9.26 1.02 20.22
C ARG A 11 9.95 1.62 21.45
N VAL A 12 10.45 2.84 21.35
CA VAL A 12 11.32 3.46 22.37
C VAL A 12 10.51 4.17 23.45
N ILE A 13 9.45 4.88 23.07
CA ILE A 13 8.68 5.76 23.96
C ILE A 13 7.51 5.01 24.60
N GLU A 14 6.76 4.20 23.85
CA GLU A 14 5.55 3.53 24.36
C GLU A 14 5.83 2.15 24.97
N HIS A 15 6.93 1.51 24.59
CA HIS A 15 7.25 0.14 25.00
C HIS A 15 8.61 0.00 25.68
N GLU A 16 9.28 1.11 26.02
CA GLU A 16 10.59 1.13 26.70
C GLU A 16 11.64 0.21 26.06
N ASN A 17 11.52 0.00 24.74
CA ASN A 17 12.36 -0.89 23.95
C ASN A 17 12.29 -2.38 24.35
N GLU A 18 11.25 -2.82 25.07
CA GLU A 18 11.04 -4.21 25.44
C GLU A 18 10.81 -5.13 24.22
N PRO A 19 11.67 -6.14 23.97
CA PRO A 19 11.58 -7.01 22.80
C PRO A 19 10.26 -7.79 22.68
N GLN A 20 9.63 -8.14 23.79
CA GLN A 20 8.38 -8.90 23.81
C GLN A 20 7.18 -8.09 23.30
N LYS A 21 7.26 -6.76 23.36
CA LYS A 21 6.23 -5.83 22.88
C LYS A 21 6.46 -5.41 21.43
N TRP A 22 7.49 -5.96 20.76
CA TRP A 22 7.79 -5.58 19.38
C TRP A 22 6.69 -6.10 18.43
N PRO A 23 6.14 -5.24 17.56
CA PRO A 23 5.13 -5.67 16.61
C PRO A 23 5.70 -6.71 15.66
N ALA A 24 4.95 -7.80 15.45
CA ALA A 24 5.31 -8.86 14.54
C ALA A 24 5.57 -8.31 13.13
N THR A 25 6.61 -8.82 12.46
CA THR A 25 7.02 -8.36 11.13
C THR A 25 5.87 -8.41 10.11
N GLN A 26 4.97 -9.39 10.22
CA GLN A 26 3.78 -9.49 9.37
C GLN A 26 2.81 -8.32 9.60
N HIS A 27 2.55 -7.94 10.85
CA HIS A 27 1.70 -6.80 11.17
C HIS A 27 2.29 -5.49 10.59
N LEU A 28 3.60 -5.34 10.65
CA LEU A 28 4.30 -4.19 10.05
C LEU A 28 4.18 -4.16 8.54
N LYS A 29 4.35 -5.30 7.86
CA LYS A 29 4.16 -5.43 6.41
C LYS A 29 2.73 -5.08 6.01
N SER A 30 1.72 -5.62 6.70
CA SER A 30 0.31 -5.29 6.46
C SER A 30 0.02 -3.79 6.63
N LYS A 31 0.56 -3.18 7.69
CA LYS A 31 0.40 -1.74 7.95
C LYS A 31 1.06 -0.89 6.86
N LEU A 32 2.27 -1.26 6.44
CA LEU A 32 2.97 -0.59 5.34
C LEU A 32 2.17 -0.71 4.03
N ASN A 33 1.71 -1.90 3.69
CA ASN A 33 0.89 -2.14 2.51
C ASN A 33 -0.39 -1.30 2.54
N ASN A 34 -1.07 -1.20 3.68
CA ASN A 34 -2.26 -0.36 3.82
C ASN A 34 -1.97 1.12 3.56
N ILE A 35 -0.85 1.65 4.05
CA ILE A 35 -0.45 3.04 3.82
C ILE A 35 -0.14 3.28 2.35
N ILE A 36 0.59 2.36 1.71
CA ILE A 36 0.92 2.43 0.28
C ILE A 36 -0.36 2.39 -0.57
N ASN A 37 -1.25 1.43 -0.30
CA ASN A 37 -2.54 1.30 -0.99
C ASN A 37 -3.41 2.54 -0.81
N MET A 38 -3.44 3.12 0.41
CA MET A 38 -4.18 4.35 0.66
C MET A 38 -3.61 5.52 -0.14
N ARG A 39 -2.28 5.63 -0.24
CA ARG A 39 -1.63 6.68 -1.03
C ARG A 39 -1.93 6.53 -2.52
N LEU A 40 -1.81 5.31 -3.05
CA LEU A 40 -2.15 4.99 -4.43
C LEU A 40 -3.60 5.41 -4.74
N LYS A 41 -4.55 5.01 -3.89
CA LYS A 41 -5.96 5.38 -4.04
C LYS A 41 -6.16 6.90 -4.09
N MET A 42 -5.48 7.65 -3.22
CA MET A 42 -5.57 9.11 -3.21
C MET A 42 -4.98 9.73 -4.49
N ASP A 43 -3.85 9.24 -4.96
CA ASP A 43 -3.24 9.73 -6.20
C ASP A 43 -4.13 9.43 -7.42
N CYS A 44 -4.79 8.26 -7.47
CA CYS A 44 -5.80 7.95 -8.50
C CYS A 44 -7.02 8.87 -8.41
N LEU A 45 -7.53 9.13 -7.20
CA LEU A 45 -8.65 10.06 -7.00
C LEU A 45 -8.29 11.47 -7.48
N HIS A 46 -7.10 11.95 -7.16
CA HIS A 46 -6.61 13.26 -7.60
C HIS A 46 -6.28 13.32 -9.09
N ALA A 47 -6.10 12.18 -9.76
CA ALA A 47 -5.97 12.12 -11.22
C ALA A 47 -7.31 12.18 -11.97
N ASN A 48 -8.44 12.28 -11.24
CA ASN A 48 -9.75 12.42 -11.85
C ASN A 48 -9.96 13.84 -12.43
N ALA A 49 -9.62 14.01 -13.70
CA ALA A 49 -9.81 15.26 -14.44
C ALA A 49 -11.28 15.72 -14.51
N LYS A 50 -12.27 14.81 -14.45
CA LYS A 50 -13.69 15.20 -14.41
C LYS A 50 -14.02 15.92 -13.09
N LYS A 51 -13.40 15.52 -11.99
CA LYS A 51 -13.67 16.07 -10.65
C LYS A 51 -12.79 17.28 -10.34
N TYR A 52 -11.52 17.25 -10.73
CA TYR A 52 -10.52 18.27 -10.32
C TYR A 52 -10.06 19.19 -11.47
N GLY A 53 -10.50 18.95 -12.71
CA GLY A 53 -10.19 19.80 -13.86
C GLY A 53 -8.69 20.01 -14.05
N ALA A 54 -8.27 21.27 -14.21
CA ALA A 54 -6.86 21.66 -14.36
C ALA A 54 -6.00 21.40 -13.11
N LYS A 55 -6.61 21.17 -11.93
CA LYS A 55 -5.91 20.83 -10.69
C LYS A 55 -5.67 19.32 -10.55
N ALA A 56 -6.17 18.51 -11.48
CA ALA A 56 -5.97 17.07 -11.45
C ALA A 56 -4.49 16.73 -11.67
N ILE A 57 -4.01 15.71 -10.95
CA ILE A 57 -2.69 15.13 -11.22
C ILE A 57 -2.75 14.48 -12.61
N SER A 58 -1.71 14.66 -13.42
CA SER A 58 -1.67 14.01 -14.72
C SER A 58 -1.60 12.49 -14.54
N ARG A 59 -2.37 11.76 -15.35
CA ARG A 59 -2.41 10.29 -15.29
C ARG A 59 -1.05 9.66 -15.56
N ALA A 60 -0.32 10.22 -16.52
CA ALA A 60 1.04 9.81 -16.84
C ALA A 60 1.96 9.89 -15.60
N LYS A 61 1.80 10.93 -14.77
CA LYS A 61 2.57 11.07 -13.53
C LYS A 61 2.21 10.00 -12.50
N VAL A 62 0.93 9.66 -12.37
CA VAL A 62 0.50 8.55 -11.48
C VAL A 62 1.08 7.23 -11.97
N ILE A 63 0.96 6.91 -13.27
CA ILE A 63 1.52 5.68 -13.86
C ILE A 63 3.03 5.61 -13.64
N GLN A 64 3.76 6.69 -13.96
CA GLN A 64 5.21 6.75 -13.77
C GLN A 64 5.63 6.58 -12.31
N THR A 65 4.87 7.15 -11.37
CA THR A 65 5.19 7.08 -9.93
C THR A 65 5.01 5.67 -9.38
N TRP A 66 4.02 4.94 -9.89
CA TRP A 66 3.60 3.65 -9.33
C TRP A 66 4.06 2.44 -10.13
N SER A 67 4.56 2.63 -11.35
CA SER A 67 5.16 1.55 -12.14
C SER A 67 6.38 0.95 -11.45
N GLY A 68 6.50 -0.38 -11.50
CA GLY A 68 7.47 -1.18 -10.76
C GLY A 68 7.16 -1.36 -9.27
N THR A 69 6.04 -0.83 -8.77
CA THR A 69 5.66 -0.90 -7.33
C THR A 69 4.39 -1.71 -7.10
N LEU A 70 3.53 -1.86 -8.12
CA LEU A 70 2.26 -2.57 -7.97
C LEU A 70 2.48 -4.08 -8.08
N HIS A 71 1.69 -4.83 -7.33
CA HIS A 71 1.65 -6.28 -7.49
C HIS A 71 0.85 -6.60 -8.75
N ASP A 72 1.40 -7.47 -9.61
CA ASP A 72 0.74 -7.95 -10.83
C ASP A 72 0.40 -6.83 -11.85
N GLU A 73 1.35 -5.94 -12.14
CA GLU A 73 1.19 -4.85 -13.13
C GLU A 73 0.74 -5.33 -14.51
N GLY A 74 1.11 -6.55 -14.90
CA GLY A 74 0.77 -7.14 -16.19
C GLY A 74 -0.73 -7.47 -16.35
N SER A 75 -1.47 -7.63 -15.25
CA SER A 75 -2.91 -7.91 -15.29
C SER A 75 -3.78 -6.66 -15.16
N MET A 76 -3.17 -5.49 -14.91
CA MET A 76 -3.93 -4.24 -14.75
C MET A 76 -4.41 -3.68 -16.09
N PRO A 77 -5.63 -3.12 -16.14
CA PRO A 77 -6.12 -2.41 -17.32
C PRO A 77 -5.19 -1.24 -17.69
N PRO A 78 -4.99 -0.91 -18.97
CA PRO A 78 -4.19 0.24 -19.38
C PRO A 78 -4.65 1.58 -18.78
N ASP A 79 -5.92 1.67 -18.41
CA ASP A 79 -6.58 2.82 -17.80
C ASP A 79 -6.86 2.64 -16.29
N TRP A 80 -6.15 1.73 -15.62
CA TRP A 80 -6.31 1.43 -14.19
C TRP A 80 -6.38 2.66 -13.26
N PRO A 81 -5.72 3.81 -13.52
CA PRO A 81 -5.87 4.99 -12.66
C PRO A 81 -7.28 5.61 -12.68
N GLN A 82 -8.14 5.25 -13.65
CA GLN A 82 -9.52 5.76 -13.76
C GLN A 82 -10.50 5.04 -12.84
N ASN A 83 -10.18 3.81 -12.43
CA ASN A 83 -11.06 2.97 -11.63
C ASN A 83 -10.43 2.66 -10.27
N PRO A 84 -10.47 3.60 -9.30
CA PRO A 84 -9.91 3.40 -7.97
C PRO A 84 -10.59 2.27 -7.18
N GLY A 85 -11.74 1.76 -7.65
CA GLY A 85 -12.44 0.60 -7.09
C GLY A 85 -11.82 -0.76 -7.48
N VAL A 86 -10.92 -0.81 -8.46
CA VAL A 86 -10.30 -2.07 -8.96
C VAL A 86 -8.98 -2.37 -8.23
N LEU A 87 -8.47 -1.42 -7.44
CA LEU A 87 -7.24 -1.56 -6.66
C LEU A 87 -7.50 -2.34 -5.35
N VAL A 88 -7.82 -3.62 -5.48
CA VAL A 88 -7.83 -4.58 -4.37
C VAL A 88 -6.57 -5.44 -4.40
N GLY A 89 -5.52 -4.92 -3.77
CA GLY A 89 -4.56 -5.75 -3.06
C GLY A 89 -3.20 -5.94 -3.72
N ILE A 90 -2.19 -5.31 -3.13
CA ILE A 90 -0.94 -6.03 -2.82
C ILE A 90 -1.37 -7.21 -1.93
N ARG A 91 -1.70 -8.36 -2.53
CA ARG A 91 -2.09 -9.55 -1.77
C ARG A 91 -0.86 -10.00 -0.99
N ILE A 92 -1.04 -10.14 0.31
CA ILE A 92 -0.09 -10.84 1.17
C ILE A 92 -0.13 -12.28 0.69
N GLU A 93 1.00 -12.80 0.20
CA GLU A 93 1.19 -14.25 0.11
C GLU A 93 1.05 -14.79 1.53
N THR A 94 -0.15 -15.26 1.87
CA THR A 94 -0.34 -16.09 3.05
C THR A 94 0.51 -17.34 2.82
N PRO A 95 1.39 -17.73 3.76
CA PRO A 95 2.11 -18.99 3.62
C PRO A 95 1.06 -20.08 3.42
N SER A 96 1.22 -20.85 2.35
CA SER A 96 0.42 -22.02 2.04
C SER A 96 0.29 -22.89 3.29
N HIS A 97 -0.87 -22.83 3.93
CA HIS A 97 -1.27 -23.81 4.92
C HIS A 97 -1.48 -25.10 4.15
N HIS A 98 -0.44 -25.94 4.10
CA HIS A 98 -0.56 -27.32 3.67
C HIS A 98 -1.56 -27.99 4.60
N ARG A 99 -2.79 -28.12 4.11
CA ARG A 99 -3.83 -28.95 4.69
C ARG A 99 -3.39 -30.40 4.50
N GLY A 100 -2.76 -30.95 5.52
CA GLY A 100 -2.51 -32.39 5.61
C GLY A 100 -3.86 -33.09 5.71
N GLU A 101 -4.14 -33.93 4.72
CA GLU A 101 -5.15 -34.97 4.77
C GLU A 101 -4.66 -36.09 5.70
N GLY A 102 -5.56 -36.61 6.52
CA GLY A 102 -5.38 -37.74 7.44
C GLY A 102 -6.70 -38.06 8.11
#